data_AF-A0A6P7T313-F1
#
_entry.id   AF-A0A6P7T313-F1
#
_cell.length_a   1.000
_cell.length_b   1.000
_cell.length_c   1.000
_cell.angle_alpha   90.00
_cell.angle_beta   90.00
_cell.angle_gamma   90.00
#
_symmetry.space_group_name_H-M   'P 1'
#
loop_
_entity.id
_entity.type
_entity.pdbx_description
1 polymer ?
#
loop_
_entity_poly.entity_id
_entity_poly.type
_entity_poly.pdbx_seq_one_letter_code
_entity_poly.pdbx_strand_id
1 'polypeptide(L)'
;MAEMNGEAPPPKTELEEIQQKSHQTTDDSLESTRRMLTMCEESKEAGIRTLVMLDEQGEQLDRIEEGLDQINQDMRDAEKNLEGMEKCCGLCVLPWKKGKSFEKSGDYANTWKKDDDGPTNTNGPRMVVGDQNGMGGPSSGYVTRITGDAREEEMETNIKEVSGMIGNLRNMAIDMGNEIGGQNRQVDRIQQKAESNETRIDEANKRATKLLKDA
;
A
#
# COMPACT_ATOMS: atom_id res chain seq x y z
N MET A 1 68.40 -4.47 36.72
CA MET A 1 67.42 -3.83 35.85
C MET A 1 67.79 -4.23 34.44
N ALA A 2 67.08 -5.21 33.87
CA ALA A 2 67.33 -5.68 32.51
C ALA A 2 66.57 -4.75 31.55
N GLU A 3 67.31 -4.14 30.63
CA GLU A 3 66.81 -3.28 29.57
C GLU A 3 65.86 -4.10 28.68
N MET A 4 64.60 -3.68 28.61
CA MET A 4 63.65 -4.18 27.63
C MET A 4 64.03 -3.57 26.28
N ASN A 5 64.86 -4.28 25.52
CA ASN A 5 65.05 -4.02 24.09
C ASN A 5 63.70 -4.19 23.38
N GLY A 6 63.04 -3.07 23.11
CA GLY A 6 61.91 -2.98 22.20
C GLY A 6 62.38 -3.11 20.76
N GLU A 7 62.69 -4.33 20.34
CA GLU A 7 62.87 -4.66 18.92
C GLU A 7 61.50 -4.45 18.26
N ALA A 8 61.38 -3.43 17.40
CA ALA A 8 60.19 -3.27 16.58
C ALA A 8 60.04 -4.53 15.72
N PRO A 9 58.82 -5.11 15.62
CA PRO A 9 58.61 -6.31 14.83
C PRO A 9 59.11 -6.07 13.39
N PRO A 10 59.72 -7.09 12.76
CA PRO A 10 60.26 -6.95 11.41
C PRO A 10 59.17 -6.45 10.45
N PRO A 11 59.51 -5.59 9.47
CA PRO A 11 58.56 -5.10 8.49
C PRO A 11 57.96 -6.29 7.74
N LYS A 12 56.63 -6.29 7.60
CA LYS A 12 55.90 -7.35 6.92
C LYS A 12 56.35 -7.46 5.48
N THR A 13 56.44 -8.67 4.98
CA THR A 13 56.68 -8.89 3.54
C THR A 13 55.44 -8.48 2.74
N GLU A 14 55.61 -8.06 1.47
CA GLU A 14 54.47 -7.67 0.61
C GLU A 14 53.40 -8.76 0.53
N LEU A 15 53.80 -10.04 0.56
CA LEU A 15 52.89 -11.18 0.59
C LEU A 15 52.04 -11.21 1.88
N GLU A 16 52.65 -10.97 3.04
CA GLU A 16 51.96 -10.93 4.33
C GLU A 16 51.00 -9.73 4.42
N GLU A 17 51.37 -8.57 3.86
CA GLU A 17 50.48 -7.41 3.79
C GLU A 17 49.25 -7.69 2.90
N ILE A 18 49.45 -8.32 1.75
CA ILE A 18 48.35 -8.71 0.86
C ILE A 18 47.43 -9.73 1.53
N GLN A 19 47.98 -10.75 2.18
CA GLN A 19 47.20 -11.75 2.92
C GLN A 19 46.40 -11.10 4.04
N GLN A 20 47.02 -10.23 4.84
CA GLN A 20 46.33 -9.52 5.91
C GLN A 20 45.16 -8.69 5.36
N LYS A 21 45.37 -7.96 4.27
CA LYS A 21 44.32 -7.17 3.63
C LYS A 21 43.19 -8.03 3.08
N SER A 22 43.52 -9.18 2.50
CA SER A 22 42.53 -10.16 2.02
C SER A 22 41.67 -10.67 3.17
N HIS A 23 42.29 -11.08 4.28
CA HIS A 23 41.55 -11.55 5.44
C HIS A 23 40.62 -10.48 6.02
N GLN A 24 41.12 -9.26 6.17
CA GLN A 24 40.31 -8.12 6.63
C GLN A 24 39.11 -7.90 5.71
N THR A 25 39.31 -7.91 4.39
CA THR A 25 38.22 -7.69 3.42
C THR A 25 37.18 -8.81 3.49
N THR A 26 37.60 -10.06 3.69
CA THR A 26 36.68 -11.20 3.89
C THR A 26 35.87 -11.04 5.18
N ASP A 27 36.50 -10.63 6.27
CA ASP A 27 35.80 -10.41 7.56
C ASP A 27 34.80 -9.26 7.46
N ASP A 28 35.19 -8.13 6.86
CA ASP A 28 34.31 -6.98 6.63
C ASP A 28 33.10 -7.37 5.75
N SER A 29 33.34 -8.20 4.73
CA SER A 29 32.28 -8.70 3.84
C SER A 29 31.31 -9.62 4.60
N LEU A 30 31.82 -10.49 5.47
CA LEU A 30 31.00 -11.38 6.29
C LEU A 30 30.16 -10.58 7.30
N GLU A 31 30.73 -9.57 7.94
CA GLU A 31 29.98 -8.66 8.80
C GLU A 31 28.87 -7.95 8.01
N SER A 32 29.17 -7.53 6.77
CA SER A 32 28.16 -6.97 5.89
C SER A 32 27.00 -7.94 5.61
N THR A 33 27.26 -9.24 5.41
CA THR A 33 26.18 -10.21 5.19
C THR A 33 25.33 -10.45 6.41
N ARG A 34 25.93 -10.45 7.60
CA ARG A 34 25.18 -10.47 8.88
C ARG A 34 24.29 -9.24 9.04
N ARG A 35 24.81 -8.04 8.75
CA ARG A 35 23.99 -6.81 8.76
C ARG A 35 22.85 -6.86 7.75
N MET A 36 23.08 -7.43 6.56
CA MET A 36 22.03 -7.59 5.55
C MET A 36 20.89 -8.48 6.05
N LEU A 37 21.20 -9.57 6.77
CA LEU A 37 20.17 -10.42 7.40
C LEU A 37 19.30 -9.61 8.36
N THR A 38 19.93 -8.90 9.31
CA THR A 38 19.22 -8.07 10.30
C THR A 38 18.32 -7.04 9.62
N MET A 39 18.83 -6.30 8.62
CA MET A 39 18.03 -5.32 7.88
C MET A 39 16.85 -5.95 7.14
N CYS A 40 17.03 -7.15 6.57
CA CYS A 40 15.96 -7.86 5.88
C CYS A 40 14.87 -8.32 6.87
N GLU A 41 15.24 -8.79 8.05
CA GLU A 41 14.30 -9.19 9.09
C GLU A 41 13.50 -8.00 9.62
N GLU A 42 14.17 -6.89 9.92
CA GLU A 42 13.52 -5.63 10.34
C GLU A 42 12.57 -5.11 9.25
N SER A 43 13.00 -5.13 7.99
CA SER A 43 12.18 -4.73 6.84
C SER A 43 10.95 -5.63 6.68
N LYS A 44 11.11 -6.94 6.91
CA LYS A 44 10.00 -7.91 6.85
C LYS A 44 8.97 -7.60 7.94
N GLU A 45 9.41 -7.35 9.17
CA GLU A 45 8.51 -7.04 10.27
C GLU A 45 7.76 -5.72 10.03
N ALA A 46 8.46 -4.68 9.56
CA ALA A 46 7.83 -3.42 9.17
C ALA A 46 6.84 -3.60 8.00
N GLY A 47 7.17 -4.43 7.02
CA GLY A 47 6.29 -4.79 5.91
C GLY A 47 5.00 -5.48 6.37
N ILE A 48 5.10 -6.45 7.29
CA ILE A 48 3.93 -7.14 7.86
C ILE A 48 3.03 -6.14 8.59
N ARG A 49 3.59 -5.28 9.44
CA ARG A 49 2.79 -4.24 10.13
C ARG A 49 2.09 -3.33 9.13
N THR A 50 2.75 -2.97 8.04
CA THR A 50 2.17 -2.12 6.99
C THR A 50 1.01 -2.81 6.28
N LEU A 51 1.15 -4.09 5.94
CA LEU A 51 0.06 -4.87 5.33
C LEU A 51 -1.16 -4.96 6.26
N VAL A 52 -0.97 -5.19 7.56
CA VAL A 52 -2.06 -5.18 8.54
C VAL A 52 -2.74 -3.81 8.61
N MET A 53 -1.96 -2.73 8.64
CA MET A 53 -2.52 -1.38 8.65
C MET A 53 -3.28 -1.04 7.36
N LEU A 54 -2.84 -1.55 6.20
CA LEU A 54 -3.55 -1.37 4.94
C LEU A 54 -4.87 -2.13 4.94
N ASP A 55 -4.90 -3.37 5.44
CA ASP A 55 -6.13 -4.17 5.57
C ASP A 55 -7.16 -3.45 6.47
N GLU A 56 -6.75 -2.99 7.66
CA GLU A 56 -7.60 -2.22 8.57
C GLU A 56 -8.08 -0.88 7.96
N GLN A 57 -7.28 -0.25 7.11
CA GLN A 57 -7.67 0.97 6.38
C GLN A 57 -8.68 0.66 5.28
N GLY A 58 -8.54 -0.46 4.58
CA GLY A 58 -9.50 -0.92 3.58
C GLY A 58 -10.89 -1.08 4.18
N GLU A 59 -11.00 -1.80 5.31
CA GLU A 59 -12.28 -1.96 6.00
C GLU A 59 -12.87 -0.61 6.49
N GLN A 60 -12.04 0.35 6.86
CA GLN A 60 -12.51 1.68 7.23
C GLN A 60 -13.11 2.42 6.04
N LEU A 61 -12.47 2.34 4.87
CA LEU A 61 -12.98 2.94 3.65
C LEU A 61 -14.30 2.28 3.21
N ASP A 62 -14.43 0.97 3.34
CA ASP A 62 -15.69 0.25 3.07
C ASP A 62 -16.83 0.79 3.95
N ARG A 63 -16.60 0.93 5.27
CA ARG A 63 -17.59 1.50 6.18
C ARG A 63 -17.97 2.94 5.84
N ILE A 64 -17.00 3.74 5.38
CA ILE A 64 -17.26 5.12 4.95
C ILE A 64 -18.11 5.14 3.68
N GLU A 65 -17.78 4.29 2.70
CA GLU A 65 -18.52 4.18 1.45
C GLU A 65 -19.97 3.74 1.70
N GLU A 66 -20.18 2.72 2.54
CA GLU A 66 -21.52 2.29 2.98
C GLU A 66 -22.30 3.41 3.69
N GLY A 67 -21.63 4.17 4.57
CA GLY A 67 -22.23 5.31 5.24
C GLY A 67 -22.69 6.41 4.27
N LEU A 68 -21.92 6.68 3.22
CA LEU A 68 -22.30 7.62 2.17
C LEU A 68 -23.48 7.10 1.34
N ASP A 69 -23.52 5.79 1.07
CA ASP A 69 -24.66 5.15 0.41
C ASP A 69 -25.95 5.26 1.25
N GLN A 70 -25.86 5.09 2.57
CA GLN A 70 -26.98 5.30 3.48
C GLN A 70 -27.46 6.75 3.49
N ILE A 71 -26.54 7.72 3.61
CA ILE A 71 -26.89 9.15 3.56
C ILE A 71 -27.61 9.49 2.26
N ASN A 72 -27.16 8.94 1.13
CA ASN A 72 -27.81 9.17 -0.16
C ASN A 72 -29.24 8.62 -0.20
N GLN A 73 -29.51 7.48 0.45
CA GLN A 73 -30.86 6.94 0.61
C GLN A 73 -31.72 7.84 1.51
N ASP A 74 -31.21 8.21 2.68
CA ASP A 74 -31.92 9.07 3.64
C ASP A 74 -32.28 10.42 3.00
N MET A 75 -31.38 10.98 2.20
CA MET A 75 -31.63 12.22 1.46
C MET A 75 -32.73 12.10 0.42
N ARG A 76 -32.92 10.93 -0.21
CA ARG A 76 -34.08 10.72 -1.12
C ARG A 76 -35.40 10.79 -0.37
N ASP A 77 -35.45 10.21 0.83
CA ASP A 77 -36.65 10.23 1.63
C ASP A 77 -36.91 11.61 2.24
N ALA A 78 -35.86 12.31 2.69
CA ALA A 78 -35.94 13.69 3.15
C ALA A 78 -36.47 14.63 2.05
N GLU A 79 -35.95 14.53 0.82
CA GLU A 79 -36.42 15.31 -0.33
C GLU A 79 -37.89 15.03 -0.65
N LYS A 80 -38.33 13.77 -0.66
CA LYS A 80 -39.75 13.40 -0.84
C LYS A 80 -40.65 13.99 0.25
N ASN A 81 -40.21 13.97 1.51
CA ASN A 81 -40.97 14.52 2.62
C ASN A 81 -41.08 16.05 2.49
N LEU A 82 -40.00 16.74 2.11
CA LEU A 82 -40.01 18.17 1.84
C LEU A 82 -40.94 18.52 0.66
N GLU A 83 -40.91 17.76 -0.44
CA GLU A 83 -41.87 17.91 -1.55
C GLU A 83 -43.33 17.70 -1.10
N GLY A 84 -43.55 16.80 -0.13
CA GLY A 84 -44.85 16.59 0.51
C GLY A 84 -45.32 17.83 1.28
N MET A 85 -44.42 18.47 2.02
CA MET A 85 -44.69 19.68 2.82
C MET A 85 -44.87 20.95 1.96
N GLU A 86 -44.26 21.01 0.76
CA GLU A 86 -44.46 22.12 -0.18
C GLU A 86 -45.87 22.15 -0.82
N LYS A 87 -46.66 21.07 -0.69
CA LYS A 87 -48.01 20.99 -1.25
C LYS A 87 -49.03 21.70 -0.35
N CYS A 88 -49.50 22.86 -0.80
CA CYS A 88 -50.60 23.59 -0.18
C CYS A 88 -51.93 22.83 -0.34
N CYS A 89 -52.65 22.61 0.76
CA CYS A 89 -54.02 22.06 0.81
C CYS A 89 -54.25 20.69 0.15
N GLY A 90 -53.40 19.68 0.43
CA GLY A 90 -53.73 18.25 0.33
C GLY A 90 -53.96 17.64 -1.07
N LEU A 91 -54.22 18.43 -2.11
CA LEU A 91 -54.57 17.92 -3.45
C LEU A 91 -54.06 18.76 -4.64
N CYS A 92 -53.51 19.96 -4.42
CA CYS A 92 -53.07 20.84 -5.52
C CYS A 92 -51.55 21.07 -5.51
N VAL A 93 -50.82 20.32 -6.36
CA VAL A 93 -49.45 20.70 -6.75
C VAL A 93 -49.56 21.91 -7.68
N LEU A 94 -49.16 23.10 -7.22
CA LEU A 94 -49.01 24.26 -8.10
C LEU A 94 -48.07 23.87 -9.26
N PRO A 95 -48.53 23.83 -10.53
CA PRO A 95 -47.72 23.34 -11.66
C PRO A 95 -46.45 24.18 -11.93
N TRP A 96 -46.35 25.34 -11.28
CA TRP A 96 -45.23 26.29 -11.37
C TRP A 96 -44.13 26.06 -10.32
N LYS A 97 -44.32 25.15 -9.35
CA LYS A 97 -43.33 24.81 -8.29
C LYS A 97 -42.81 23.37 -8.38
N LYS A 98 -42.75 22.77 -9.57
CA LYS A 98 -42.11 21.45 -9.72
C LYS A 98 -40.58 21.64 -9.74
N GLY A 99 -39.95 21.41 -8.59
CA GLY A 99 -38.48 21.36 -8.49
C GLY A 99 -37.90 20.29 -9.41
N LYS A 100 -36.67 20.51 -9.91
CA LYS A 100 -35.94 19.48 -10.66
C LYS A 100 -35.54 18.38 -9.67
N SER A 101 -35.86 17.13 -9.99
CA SER A 101 -35.45 15.96 -9.22
C SER A 101 -33.93 15.77 -9.39
N PHE A 102 -33.19 15.82 -8.27
CA PHE A 102 -31.73 15.68 -8.24
C PHE A 102 -31.28 14.34 -8.88
N GLU A 103 -32.06 13.28 -8.67
CA GLU A 103 -31.81 11.93 -9.24
C GLU A 103 -31.86 11.87 -10.77
N LYS A 104 -32.44 12.88 -11.43
CA LYS A 104 -32.50 12.97 -12.89
C LYS A 104 -31.34 13.75 -13.49
N SER A 105 -30.41 14.26 -12.68
CA SER A 105 -29.19 14.89 -13.17
C SER A 105 -28.24 13.84 -13.77
N GLY A 106 -27.52 14.20 -14.83
CA GLY A 106 -26.47 13.34 -15.40
C GLY A 106 -25.35 13.06 -14.40
N ASP A 107 -25.05 14.03 -13.55
CA ASP A 107 -24.03 13.92 -12.50
C ASP A 107 -24.40 12.85 -11.46
N TYR A 108 -25.70 12.73 -11.14
CA TYR A 108 -26.20 11.70 -10.23
C TYR A 108 -25.96 10.29 -10.77
N ALA A 109 -26.21 10.07 -12.06
CA ALA A 109 -26.01 8.77 -12.68
C ALA A 109 -24.53 8.37 -12.72
N ASN A 110 -23.64 9.34 -12.93
CA ASN A 110 -22.20 9.09 -12.96
C ASN A 110 -21.62 8.74 -11.58
N THR A 111 -22.15 9.32 -10.50
CA THR A 111 -21.65 9.09 -9.13
C THR A 111 -22.31 7.87 -8.46
N TRP A 112 -23.60 7.64 -8.68
CA TRP A 112 -24.39 6.67 -7.89
C TRP A 112 -24.90 5.46 -8.69
N LYS A 113 -24.78 5.46 -10.03
CA LYS A 113 -25.21 4.34 -10.88
C LYS A 113 -24.08 3.74 -11.71
N LYS A 114 -22.87 4.27 -11.58
CA LYS A 114 -21.71 3.74 -12.29
C LYS A 114 -21.11 2.65 -11.42
N ASP A 115 -21.24 1.40 -11.85
CA ASP A 115 -20.49 0.28 -11.32
C ASP A 115 -19.02 0.48 -11.74
N ASP A 116 -18.29 1.29 -10.98
CA ASP A 116 -16.85 1.52 -11.19
C ASP A 116 -16.04 0.42 -10.47
N ASP A 117 -16.49 -0.83 -10.62
CA ASP A 117 -15.66 -2.02 -10.51
C ASP A 117 -14.76 -2.07 -11.76
N GLY A 118 -13.90 -1.06 -11.87
CA GLY A 118 -12.83 -1.05 -12.86
C GLY A 118 -12.08 -2.39 -12.78
N PRO A 119 -11.63 -2.95 -13.92
CA PRO A 119 -11.02 -4.27 -13.94
C PRO A 119 -9.94 -4.32 -12.87
N THR A 120 -10.12 -5.18 -11.87
CA THR A 120 -9.09 -5.49 -10.89
C THR A 120 -7.89 -5.90 -11.70
N ASN A 121 -6.85 -5.05 -11.72
CA ASN A 121 -5.66 -5.28 -12.49
C ASN A 121 -4.91 -6.46 -11.87
N THR A 122 -5.35 -7.66 -12.22
CA THR A 122 -4.70 -8.92 -11.91
C THR A 122 -3.46 -9.14 -12.80
N ASN A 123 -3.10 -8.16 -13.64
CA ASN A 123 -1.79 -8.06 -14.31
C ASN A 123 -0.75 -7.36 -13.41
N GLY A 124 -0.69 -7.70 -12.13
CA GLY A 124 0.62 -7.79 -11.50
C GLY A 124 1.42 -8.85 -12.26
N PRO A 125 2.75 -8.72 -12.43
CA PRO A 125 3.53 -9.72 -13.14
C PRO A 125 3.38 -11.07 -12.44
N ARG A 126 2.47 -11.92 -12.94
CA ARG A 126 2.38 -13.33 -12.61
C ARG A 126 3.66 -13.95 -13.15
N MET A 127 4.67 -14.03 -12.30
CA MET A 127 5.72 -15.01 -12.48
C MET A 127 5.02 -16.35 -12.32
N VAL A 128 4.68 -16.98 -13.44
CA VAL A 128 4.68 -18.43 -13.50
C VAL A 128 6.02 -18.83 -12.89
N VAL A 129 6.00 -19.47 -11.73
CA VAL A 129 7.14 -20.27 -11.27
C VAL A 129 7.19 -21.47 -12.23
N GLY A 130 7.55 -21.16 -13.47
CA GLY A 130 7.99 -22.12 -14.44
C GLY A 130 9.34 -22.49 -13.91
N ASP A 131 9.38 -23.68 -13.32
CA ASP A 131 10.54 -24.55 -13.25
C ASP A 131 11.67 -24.01 -14.13
N GLN A 132 12.53 -23.19 -13.54
CA GLN A 132 13.65 -22.55 -14.23
C GLN A 132 14.76 -23.59 -14.37
N ASN A 133 14.41 -24.73 -14.95
CA ASN A 133 15.32 -25.76 -15.43
C ASN A 133 15.73 -25.41 -16.86
N GLY A 134 16.42 -24.28 -17.03
CA GLY A 134 16.63 -23.74 -18.38
C GLY A 134 17.55 -22.54 -18.53
N MET A 135 18.50 -22.30 -17.61
CA MET A 135 19.60 -21.37 -17.89
C MET A 135 20.89 -21.91 -17.28
N GLY A 136 21.59 -22.72 -18.09
CA GLY A 136 22.89 -23.26 -17.76
C GLY A 136 23.94 -22.17 -17.63
N GLY A 137 24.46 -22.02 -16.42
CA GLY A 137 25.77 -21.48 -16.10
C GLY A 137 26.30 -22.29 -14.91
N PRO A 138 27.62 -22.48 -14.73
CA PRO A 138 28.13 -23.30 -13.65
C PRO A 138 27.58 -22.76 -12.33
N SER A 139 27.08 -23.69 -11.50
CA SER A 139 26.52 -23.49 -10.16
C SER A 139 27.56 -22.87 -9.20
N SER A 140 28.00 -21.66 -9.50
CA SER A 140 28.81 -20.84 -8.61
C SER A 140 27.83 -20.21 -7.63
N GLY A 141 28.04 -20.46 -6.35
CA GLY A 141 27.30 -19.79 -5.28
C GLY A 141 27.35 -18.27 -5.41
N TYR A 142 26.53 -17.60 -4.62
CA TYR A 142 26.48 -16.14 -4.53
C TYR A 142 27.84 -15.51 -4.19
N VAL A 143 28.72 -16.27 -3.53
CA VAL A 143 30.06 -15.88 -3.10
C VAL A 143 31.09 -16.68 -3.92
N THR A 144 32.02 -15.96 -4.55
CA THR A 144 33.19 -16.59 -5.18
C THR A 144 34.12 -17.10 -4.09
N ARG A 145 34.41 -18.41 -4.09
CA ARG A 145 35.31 -19.03 -3.12
C ARG A 145 36.77 -18.75 -3.48
N ILE A 146 37.52 -18.12 -2.58
CA ILE A 146 38.94 -17.81 -2.74
C ILE A 146 39.75 -18.64 -1.75
N THR A 147 39.40 -18.60 -0.47
CA THR A 147 40.05 -19.38 0.59
C THR A 147 39.37 -20.71 0.86
N GLY A 148 38.09 -20.85 0.52
CA GLY A 148 37.29 -22.06 0.79
C GLY A 148 37.15 -22.34 2.29
N ASP A 149 37.22 -21.31 3.11
CA ASP A 149 37.15 -21.42 4.57
C ASP A 149 35.70 -21.28 5.07
N ALA A 150 35.50 -21.54 6.36
CA ALA A 150 34.18 -21.49 6.98
C ALA A 150 33.52 -20.10 6.88
N ARG A 151 34.32 -19.02 6.73
CA ARG A 151 33.81 -17.65 6.59
C ARG A 151 33.11 -17.45 5.25
N GLU A 152 33.71 -17.92 4.16
CA GLU A 152 33.08 -17.88 2.84
C GLU A 152 31.83 -18.77 2.77
N GLU A 153 31.81 -19.91 3.49
CA GLU A 153 30.63 -20.77 3.59
C GLU A 153 29.48 -20.12 4.39
N GLU A 154 29.78 -19.45 5.49
CA GLU A 154 28.81 -18.65 6.24
C GLU A 154 28.28 -17.49 5.39
N MET A 155 29.18 -16.81 4.67
CA MET A 155 28.81 -15.70 3.77
C MET A 155 27.84 -16.17 2.68
N GLU A 156 28.11 -17.32 2.04
CA GLU A 156 27.22 -17.93 1.06
C GLU A 156 25.84 -18.23 1.65
N THR A 157 25.81 -18.82 2.85
CA THR A 157 24.57 -19.16 3.56
C THR A 157 23.76 -17.90 3.87
N ASN A 158 24.40 -16.87 4.43
CA ASN A 158 23.77 -15.59 4.75
C ASN A 158 23.17 -14.94 3.48
N ILE A 159 23.91 -14.90 2.37
CA ILE A 159 23.41 -14.29 1.13
C ILE A 159 22.24 -15.10 0.53
N LYS A 160 22.28 -16.43 0.63
CA LYS A 160 21.16 -17.27 0.17
C LYS A 160 19.90 -17.00 0.98
N GLU A 161 20.00 -16.84 2.30
CA GLU A 161 18.87 -16.46 3.15
C GLU A 161 18.36 -15.04 2.84
N VAL A 162 19.26 -14.06 2.69
CA VAL A 162 18.93 -12.70 2.26
C VAL A 162 18.18 -12.73 0.92
N SER A 163 18.64 -13.50 -0.05
CA SER A 163 17.98 -13.65 -1.37
C SER A 163 16.54 -14.14 -1.22
N GLY A 164 16.30 -15.14 -0.36
CA GLY A 164 14.95 -15.61 -0.05
C GLY A 164 14.09 -14.54 0.64
N MET A 165 14.65 -13.81 1.61
CA MET A 165 13.94 -12.72 2.29
C MET A 165 13.59 -11.57 1.34
N ILE A 166 14.50 -11.19 0.44
CA ILE A 166 14.25 -10.18 -0.59
C ILE A 166 13.12 -10.63 -1.53
N GLY A 167 13.07 -11.92 -1.88
CA GLY A 167 11.95 -12.50 -2.63
C GLY A 167 10.60 -12.29 -1.93
N ASN A 168 10.54 -12.54 -0.63
CA ASN A 168 9.33 -12.32 0.18
C ASN A 168 8.99 -10.83 0.30
N LEU A 169 9.98 -9.96 0.54
CA LEU A 169 9.81 -8.50 0.58
C LEU A 169 9.23 -7.98 -0.74
N ARG A 170 9.66 -8.51 -1.88
CA ARG A 170 9.12 -8.16 -3.20
C ARG A 170 7.64 -8.53 -3.32
N ASN A 171 7.24 -9.70 -2.86
CA ASN A 171 5.83 -10.10 -2.90
C ASN A 171 4.98 -9.18 -2.03
N MET A 172 5.41 -8.89 -0.79
CA MET A 172 4.72 -7.92 0.07
C MET A 172 4.64 -6.53 -0.57
N ALA A 173 5.69 -6.06 -1.25
CA ALA A 173 5.67 -4.77 -1.94
C ALA A 173 4.64 -4.74 -3.10
N ILE A 174 4.47 -5.86 -3.82
CA ILE A 174 3.45 -5.99 -4.86
C ILE A 174 2.06 -5.97 -4.24
N ASP A 175 1.84 -6.73 -3.16
CA ASP A 175 0.55 -6.80 -2.48
C ASP A 175 0.14 -5.44 -1.90
N MET A 176 1.06 -4.76 -1.20
CA MET A 176 0.86 -3.38 -0.72
C MET A 176 0.53 -2.42 -1.87
N GLY A 177 1.23 -2.53 -3.01
CA GLY A 177 1.00 -1.68 -4.17
C GLY A 177 -0.39 -1.88 -4.80
N ASN A 178 -0.85 -3.13 -4.88
CA ASN A 178 -2.19 -3.44 -5.37
C ASN A 178 -3.28 -2.93 -4.43
N GLU A 179 -3.10 -3.13 -3.13
CA GLU A 179 -4.05 -2.68 -2.09
C GLU A 179 -4.18 -1.16 -2.09
N ILE A 180 -3.06 -0.43 -2.04
CA ILE A 180 -3.04 1.04 -2.14
C ILE A 180 -3.71 1.50 -3.44
N GLY A 181 -3.44 0.83 -4.57
CA GLY A 181 -4.08 1.14 -5.84
C GLY A 181 -5.60 0.93 -5.83
N GLY A 182 -6.09 -0.08 -5.10
CA GLY A 182 -7.51 -0.33 -4.87
C GLY A 182 -8.15 0.76 -4.01
N GLN A 183 -7.54 1.01 -2.84
CA GLN A 183 -8.00 2.01 -1.88
C GLN A 183 -8.01 3.43 -2.48
N ASN A 184 -7.02 3.82 -3.29
CA ASN A 184 -7.02 5.12 -3.97
C ASN A 184 -8.25 5.30 -4.88
N ARG A 185 -8.62 4.28 -5.65
CA ARG A 185 -9.83 4.34 -6.49
C ARG A 185 -11.09 4.43 -5.64
N GLN A 186 -11.13 3.72 -4.52
CA GLN A 186 -12.24 3.80 -3.57
C GLN A 186 -12.37 5.20 -2.97
N VAL A 187 -11.26 5.83 -2.57
CA VAL A 187 -11.23 7.21 -2.08
C VAL A 187 -11.78 8.19 -3.12
N ASP A 188 -11.44 8.02 -4.40
CA ASP A 188 -12.00 8.86 -5.48
C ASP A 188 -13.53 8.73 -5.59
N ARG A 189 -14.07 7.50 -5.44
CA ARG A 189 -15.53 7.28 -5.42
C ARG A 189 -16.18 7.90 -4.18
N ILE A 190 -15.58 7.70 -3.00
CA ILE A 190 -16.01 8.27 -1.74
C ILE A 190 -16.08 9.80 -1.85
N GLN A 191 -15.06 10.44 -2.42
CA GLN A 191 -15.01 11.88 -2.62
C GLN A 191 -16.20 12.36 -3.48
N GLN A 192 -16.46 11.71 -4.62
CA GLN A 192 -17.57 12.07 -5.49
C GLN A 192 -18.94 11.89 -4.80
N LYS A 193 -19.12 10.76 -4.09
CA LYS A 193 -20.34 10.50 -3.31
C LYS A 193 -20.53 11.54 -2.20
N ALA A 194 -19.46 11.92 -1.51
CA ALA A 194 -19.48 12.92 -0.46
C ALA A 194 -19.88 14.31 -0.97
N GLU A 195 -19.24 14.80 -2.04
CA GLU A 195 -19.58 16.09 -2.68
C GLU A 195 -21.03 16.12 -3.17
N SER A 196 -21.50 15.02 -3.75
CA SER A 196 -22.89 14.87 -4.16
C SER A 196 -23.85 14.94 -2.97
N ASN A 197 -23.54 14.25 -1.87
CA ASN A 197 -24.38 14.26 -0.67
C ASN A 197 -24.39 15.64 0.00
N GLU A 198 -23.24 16.30 0.11
CA GLU A 198 -23.12 17.65 0.66
C GLU A 198 -24.03 18.63 -0.09
N THR A 199 -23.95 18.64 -1.42
CA THR A 199 -24.79 19.52 -2.25
C THR A 199 -26.29 19.25 -2.02
N ARG A 200 -26.70 17.98 -1.94
CA ARG A 200 -28.11 17.61 -1.67
C ARG A 200 -28.57 18.06 -0.30
N ILE A 201 -27.76 17.84 0.73
CA ILE A 201 -28.06 18.23 2.11
C ILE A 201 -28.24 19.74 2.18
N ASP A 202 -27.34 20.51 1.57
CA ASP A 202 -27.41 21.97 1.52
C ASP A 202 -28.68 22.47 0.81
N GLU A 203 -29.05 21.89 -0.32
CA GLU A 203 -30.28 22.23 -1.02
C GLU A 203 -31.52 21.91 -0.19
N ALA A 204 -31.59 20.71 0.39
CA ALA A 204 -32.70 20.28 1.23
C ALA A 204 -32.84 21.19 2.46
N ASN A 205 -31.73 21.54 3.12
CA ASN A 205 -31.71 22.46 4.25
C ASN A 205 -32.22 23.86 3.88
N LYS A 206 -31.82 24.39 2.71
CA LYS A 206 -32.34 25.67 2.19
C LYS A 206 -33.85 25.60 1.94
N ARG A 207 -34.35 24.51 1.35
CA ARG A 207 -35.79 24.30 1.11
C ARG A 207 -36.57 24.20 2.42
N ALA A 208 -36.10 23.40 3.37
CA ALA A 208 -36.69 23.26 4.70
C ALA A 208 -36.75 24.60 5.44
N THR A 209 -35.66 25.36 5.44
CA THR A 209 -35.59 26.69 6.07
C THR A 209 -36.58 27.67 5.44
N LYS A 210 -36.79 27.59 4.11
CA LYS A 210 -37.78 28.43 3.42
C LYS A 210 -39.21 28.05 3.83
N LEU A 211 -39.52 26.76 3.89
CA LEU A 211 -40.82 26.29 4.37
C LEU A 211 -41.12 26.78 5.79
N LEU A 212 -40.14 26.77 6.69
CA LEU A 212 -40.31 27.28 8.05
C LEU A 212 -40.53 28.80 8.12
N LYS A 213 -40.02 29.55 7.14
CA LYS A 213 -40.26 31.01 7.05
C LYS A 213 -41.61 31.35 6.41
N ASP A 214 -42.08 30.48 5.52
CA ASP A 214 -43.33 30.63 4.77
C ASP A 214 -44.54 29.95 5.46
N ALA A 215 -44.32 29.21 6.55
CA ALA A 215 -45.34 28.56 7.39
C ALA A 215 -45.86 29.47 8.51
#